data_AF-A0A4D7H8J6-F1
#
_entry.id   AF-A0A4D7H8J6-F1
#
_cell.length_a   1.000
_cell.length_b   1.000
_cell.length_c   1.000
_cell.angle_alpha   90.00
_cell.angle_beta   90.00
_cell.angle_gamma   90.00
#
_symmetry.space_group_name_H-M   'P 1'
#
loop_
_entity.id
_entity.type
_entity.pdbx_description
1 polymer ?
#
loop_
_entity_poly.entity_id
_entity_poly.type
_entity_poly.pdbx_seq_one_letter_code
_entity_poly.pdbx_strand_id
1 'polypeptide(L)'
;MPPSDDSSDLSNTPRFPRLRGLRPGFGADDPSRNTAAFVATTVVLVAVYAYDSLVLSADAPLVAGWRPTVVDLLFATSLAGFALFVVAPLWTDRERTARYWSRLRQNRLAVVSFGYLLVVFVLGLVGPLVFDSAADPARVLQPPVGFGASEYIVSNCVGPTTQGLCRGSLRHPLGTGPYGRDMFSLVVEGMRVAVVIGFVTSMFVVPIATVVGVSAGYLGGWVDTLTMRYVDIQQTLPAFVVYLIAIYVFGRSLFLFLLVFGLLGWGGVARVVRSEVLSLREEPFVVAARSAGVKRWNIVRHHILPHVRETVVVAATRQIPLLVLVEAAISFMNLNDMTLLSWGETIARGTQGTPTVTWWVSTIPVVFLTLTVVSLSVFGDALQDVLDA
;
A
#
# COMPACT_ATOMS: atom_id res chain seq x y z
N MET A 1 68.23 54.82 -7.09
CA MET A 1 67.70 54.47 -5.76
C MET A 1 66.47 53.60 -5.99
N PRO A 2 66.44 52.35 -5.48
CA PRO A 2 65.46 51.33 -5.89
C PRO A 2 64.12 51.46 -5.12
N PRO A 3 63.08 50.70 -5.51
CA PRO A 3 61.67 50.98 -5.17
C PRO A 3 61.27 50.45 -3.78
N SER A 4 60.24 51.06 -3.21
CA SER A 4 59.63 50.71 -1.93
C SER A 4 58.87 49.38 -2.02
N ASP A 5 59.23 48.49 -1.11
CA ASP A 5 58.66 47.16 -0.85
C ASP A 5 57.31 47.32 -0.13
N ASP A 6 56.19 47.07 -0.84
CA ASP A 6 54.85 47.02 -0.24
C ASP A 6 54.47 45.55 -0.04
N SER A 7 54.87 45.01 1.11
CA SER A 7 54.55 43.66 1.55
C SER A 7 53.06 43.58 1.84
N SER A 8 52.28 43.15 0.84
CA SER A 8 50.88 42.76 1.01
C SER A 8 50.73 41.69 2.10
N ASP A 9 50.05 42.09 3.17
CA ASP A 9 49.70 41.27 4.33
C ASP A 9 48.74 40.14 3.90
N LEU A 10 49.30 38.95 3.65
CA LEU A 10 48.57 37.72 3.31
C LEU A 10 47.87 37.06 4.54
N SER A 11 47.73 37.77 5.67
CA SER A 11 47.10 37.20 6.87
C SER A 11 45.57 37.18 6.84
N ASN A 12 44.92 37.78 5.83
CA ASN A 12 43.46 37.86 5.75
C ASN A 12 42.86 36.80 4.82
N THR A 13 43.14 35.52 5.11
CA THR A 13 42.32 34.43 4.55
C THR A 13 40.90 34.54 5.12
N PRO A 14 39.84 34.57 4.30
CA PRO A 14 38.48 34.50 4.81
C PRO A 14 38.35 33.20 5.61
N ARG A 15 38.18 33.34 6.93
CA ARG A 15 37.88 32.21 7.81
C ARG A 15 36.53 31.68 7.39
N PHE A 16 36.52 30.57 6.65
CA PHE A 16 35.31 29.78 6.45
C PHE A 16 34.65 29.58 7.81
N PRO A 17 33.36 29.93 7.98
CA PRO A 17 32.62 29.51 9.16
C PRO A 17 32.79 28.00 9.25
N ARG A 18 33.42 27.51 10.32
CA ARG A 18 33.43 26.08 10.59
C ARG A 18 31.96 25.69 10.63
N LEU A 19 31.50 24.91 9.65
CA LEU A 19 30.17 24.29 9.60
C LEU A 19 30.09 23.28 10.75
N ARG A 20 30.05 23.79 11.97
CA ARG A 20 29.87 23.07 13.22
C ARG A 20 28.37 22.79 13.29
N GLY A 21 27.91 21.85 12.48
CA GLY A 21 26.49 21.57 12.28
C GLY A 21 26.16 20.44 11.31
N LEU A 22 27.08 20.04 10.42
CA LEU A 22 26.95 18.78 9.69
C LEU A 22 27.36 17.63 10.62
N ARG A 23 26.53 17.33 11.61
CA ARG A 23 26.39 15.94 12.01
C ARG A 23 26.03 15.18 10.73
N PRO A 24 26.67 14.05 10.39
CA PRO A 24 26.11 13.16 9.37
C PRO A 24 24.70 12.79 9.88
N GLY A 25 23.70 13.48 9.35
CA GLY A 25 22.33 13.40 9.80
C GLY A 25 21.67 12.15 9.28
N PHE A 26 22.26 10.98 9.51
CA PHE A 26 21.65 9.69 9.25
C PHE A 26 22.17 8.71 10.30
N GLY A 27 21.30 8.34 11.24
CA GLY A 27 21.54 7.23 12.16
C GLY A 27 22.02 6.02 11.37
N ALA A 28 23.09 5.40 11.87
CA ALA A 28 23.84 4.34 11.23
C ALA A 28 23.09 3.00 11.22
N ASP A 29 21.92 2.94 10.59
CA ASP A 29 21.42 1.67 10.06
C ASP A 29 21.98 1.54 8.64
N ASP A 30 22.99 0.69 8.49
CA ASP A 30 23.58 0.43 7.18
C ASP A 30 22.47 -0.18 6.29
N PRO A 31 22.05 0.48 5.20
CA PRO A 31 21.02 -0.05 4.31
C PRO A 31 21.38 -1.45 3.77
N SER A 32 22.66 -1.83 3.80
CA SER A 32 23.11 -3.19 3.54
C SER A 32 22.50 -4.24 4.48
N ARG A 33 22.31 -3.92 5.77
CA ARG A 33 21.79 -4.83 6.79
C ARG A 33 20.30 -5.06 6.62
N ASN A 34 19.51 -4.00 6.40
CA ASN A 34 18.07 -4.13 6.14
C ASN A 34 17.80 -4.86 4.82
N THR A 35 18.64 -4.61 3.81
CA THR A 35 18.58 -5.34 2.52
C THR A 35 18.88 -6.83 2.72
N ALA A 36 19.94 -7.17 3.46
CA ALA A 36 20.28 -8.56 3.76
C ALA A 36 19.17 -9.26 4.58
N ALA A 37 18.61 -8.59 5.59
CA ALA A 37 17.49 -9.12 6.38
C ALA A 37 16.24 -9.33 5.54
N PHE A 38 15.93 -8.40 4.64
CA PHE A 38 14.78 -8.50 3.72
C PHE A 38 14.94 -9.66 2.73
N VAL A 39 16.13 -9.81 2.13
CA VAL A 39 16.44 -10.93 1.22
C VAL A 39 16.37 -12.25 1.96
N ALA A 40 16.97 -12.36 3.16
CA ALA A 40 16.91 -13.57 3.98
C ALA A 40 15.46 -13.94 4.34
N THR A 41 14.66 -12.96 4.76
CA THR A 41 13.23 -13.17 5.09
C THR A 41 12.45 -13.65 3.86
N THR A 42 12.69 -13.04 2.71
CA THR A 42 12.03 -13.43 1.44
C THR A 42 12.41 -14.85 1.02
N VAL A 43 13.71 -15.20 1.11
CA VAL A 43 14.19 -16.56 0.80
C VAL A 43 13.55 -17.60 1.72
N VAL A 44 13.45 -17.31 3.03
CA VAL A 44 12.78 -18.20 3.99
C VAL A 44 11.31 -18.38 3.63
N LEU A 45 10.59 -17.29 3.33
CA LEU A 45 9.18 -17.37 2.97
C LEU A 45 8.96 -18.15 1.66
N VAL A 46 9.82 -17.95 0.65
CA VAL A 46 9.79 -18.73 -0.60
C VAL A 46 10.09 -20.21 -0.34
N ALA A 47 11.05 -20.51 0.54
CA ALA A 47 11.37 -21.89 0.91
C ALA A 47 10.21 -22.58 1.65
N VAL A 48 9.52 -21.88 2.55
CA VAL A 48 8.32 -22.38 3.24
C VAL A 48 7.21 -22.67 2.23
N TYR A 49 6.94 -21.76 1.29
CA TYR A 49 5.94 -21.97 0.24
C TYR A 49 6.32 -23.13 -0.71
N ALA A 50 7.59 -23.22 -1.12
CA ALA A 50 8.08 -24.32 -1.95
C ALA A 50 7.97 -25.67 -1.21
N TYR A 51 8.25 -25.70 0.09
CA TYR A 51 8.08 -26.90 0.91
C TYR A 51 6.60 -27.32 1.01
N ASP A 52 5.70 -26.39 1.29
CA ASP A 52 4.25 -26.65 1.33
C ASP A 52 3.73 -27.19 -0.02
N SER A 53 4.13 -26.56 -1.13
CA SER A 53 3.61 -26.91 -2.46
C SER A 53 4.22 -28.17 -3.08
N LEU A 54 5.47 -28.50 -2.77
CA LEU A 54 6.19 -29.62 -3.41
C LEU A 54 6.32 -30.86 -2.52
N VAL A 55 6.27 -30.69 -1.18
CA VAL A 55 6.59 -31.76 -0.23
C VAL A 55 5.35 -32.22 0.55
N LEU A 56 4.46 -31.31 0.93
CA LEU A 56 3.25 -31.66 1.68
C LEU A 56 2.15 -32.17 0.74
N SER A 57 1.64 -33.37 1.04
CA SER A 57 0.48 -33.94 0.35
C SER A 57 -0.80 -33.16 0.68
N ALA A 58 -1.80 -33.22 -0.21
CA ALA A 58 -3.08 -32.53 -0.08
C ALA A 58 -3.91 -32.86 1.19
N ASP A 59 -3.46 -33.78 2.04
CA ASP A 59 -4.12 -34.16 3.30
C ASP A 59 -3.36 -33.71 4.56
N ALA A 60 -2.18 -33.08 4.42
CA ALA A 60 -1.36 -32.61 5.54
C ALA A 60 -1.12 -31.09 5.42
N PRO A 61 -2.07 -30.24 5.84
CA PRO A 61 -1.83 -28.80 5.88
C PRO A 61 -0.76 -28.44 6.92
N LEU A 62 -0.18 -27.25 6.81
CA LEU A 62 0.67 -26.68 7.85
C LEU A 62 -0.12 -26.49 9.18
N VAL A 63 0.57 -26.01 10.22
CA VAL A 63 0.00 -25.77 11.55
C VAL A 63 -1.38 -25.08 11.45
N ALA A 64 -2.38 -25.68 12.09
CA ALA A 64 -3.77 -25.21 12.13
C ALA A 64 -4.56 -25.22 10.80
N GLY A 65 -4.19 -26.05 9.83
CA GLY A 65 -4.98 -26.20 8.59
C GLY A 65 -4.72 -25.14 7.53
N TRP A 66 -3.78 -24.22 7.78
CA TRP A 66 -3.45 -23.12 6.89
C TRP A 66 -2.66 -23.59 5.67
N ARG A 67 -3.02 -23.08 4.49
CA ARG A 67 -2.27 -23.24 3.24
C ARG A 67 -1.89 -21.89 2.68
N PRO A 68 -0.59 -21.52 2.68
CA PRO A 68 -0.14 -20.24 2.17
C PRO A 68 -0.36 -20.16 0.65
N THR A 69 -1.12 -19.16 0.21
CA THR A 69 -1.22 -18.83 -1.21
C THR A 69 -0.01 -18.00 -1.67
N VAL A 70 0.19 -17.88 -2.98
CA VAL A 70 1.18 -16.94 -3.55
C VAL A 70 0.89 -15.50 -3.10
N VAL A 71 -0.39 -15.14 -2.93
CA VAL A 71 -0.78 -13.81 -2.44
C VAL A 71 -0.35 -13.64 -0.98
N ASP A 72 -0.54 -14.65 -0.13
CA ASP A 72 -0.09 -14.58 1.28
C ASP A 72 1.44 -14.46 1.37
N LEU A 73 2.18 -15.12 0.48
CA LEU A 73 3.64 -14.97 0.35
C LEU A 73 4.04 -13.54 -0.02
N LEU A 74 3.41 -12.98 -1.07
CA LEU A 74 3.68 -11.60 -1.49
C LEU A 74 3.27 -10.58 -0.41
N PHE A 75 2.19 -10.87 0.31
CA PHE A 75 1.74 -10.03 1.40
C PHE A 75 2.69 -10.10 2.60
N ALA A 76 3.17 -11.27 2.98
CA ALA A 76 4.15 -11.44 4.05
C ALA A 76 5.49 -10.77 3.70
N THR A 77 5.96 -10.91 2.46
CA THR A 77 7.20 -10.26 2.01
C THR A 77 7.05 -8.73 1.99
N SER A 78 5.91 -8.19 1.54
CA SER A 78 5.64 -6.75 1.58
C SER A 78 5.52 -6.19 2.99
N LEU A 79 4.93 -6.95 3.91
CA LEU A 79 4.90 -6.59 5.32
C LEU A 79 6.31 -6.58 5.94
N ALA A 80 7.15 -7.58 5.63
CA ALA A 80 8.54 -7.61 6.06
C ALA A 80 9.35 -6.43 5.50
N GLY A 81 9.14 -6.08 4.22
CA GLY A 81 9.73 -4.91 3.60
C GLY A 81 9.32 -3.62 4.31
N PHE A 82 8.03 -3.43 4.55
CA PHE A 82 7.53 -2.27 5.30
C PHE A 82 8.09 -2.22 6.73
N ALA A 83 8.16 -3.35 7.43
CA ALA A 83 8.72 -3.41 8.77
C ALA A 83 10.20 -3.00 8.79
N LEU A 84 11.01 -3.50 7.85
CA LEU A 84 12.46 -3.24 7.81
C LEU A 84 12.82 -1.85 7.26
N PHE A 85 12.07 -1.34 6.27
CA PHE A 85 12.41 -0.09 5.57
C PHE A 85 11.62 1.12 6.05
N VAL A 86 10.47 0.94 6.72
CA VAL A 86 9.64 2.04 7.24
C VAL A 86 9.58 2.00 8.76
N VAL A 87 9.14 0.89 9.36
CA VAL A 87 8.91 0.82 10.81
C VAL A 87 10.21 0.85 11.61
N ALA A 88 11.21 0.05 11.23
CA ALA A 88 12.48 -0.02 11.96
C ALA A 88 13.20 1.34 12.01
N PRO A 89 13.39 2.09 10.90
CA PRO A 89 13.98 3.42 10.95
C PRO A 89 13.18 4.44 11.78
N LEU A 90 11.84 4.35 11.76
CA LEU A 90 10.98 5.20 12.59
C LEU A 90 11.09 4.85 14.08
N TRP A 91 11.40 3.60 14.41
CA TRP A 91 11.57 3.19 15.80
C TRP A 91 12.95 3.54 16.36
N THR A 92 14.00 3.45 15.53
CA THR A 92 15.38 3.76 15.94
C THR A 92 15.61 5.27 16.10
N ASP A 93 15.04 6.11 15.23
CA ASP A 93 15.16 7.57 15.33
C ASP A 93 13.91 8.22 15.94
N ARG A 94 13.82 8.17 17.28
CA ARG A 94 12.72 8.77 18.05
C ARG A 94 12.54 10.27 17.79
N GLU A 95 13.61 11.01 17.50
CA GLU A 95 13.54 12.45 17.26
C GLU A 95 12.88 12.76 15.91
N ARG A 96 13.19 11.99 14.85
CA ARG A 96 12.49 12.08 13.55
C ARG A 96 11.02 11.75 13.69
N THR A 97 10.71 10.64 14.34
CA THR A 97 9.32 10.20 14.52
C THR A 97 8.52 11.19 15.35
N ALA A 98 9.13 11.79 16.39
CA ALA A 98 8.49 12.87 17.14
C ALA A 98 8.21 14.10 16.26
N ARG A 99 9.12 14.48 15.36
CA ARG A 99 8.91 15.58 14.41
C ARG A 99 7.78 15.27 13.42
N TYR A 100 7.81 14.13 12.75
CA TYR A 100 6.75 13.72 11.82
C TYR A 100 5.39 13.65 12.51
N TRP A 101 5.34 13.07 13.71
CA TRP A 101 4.12 12.97 14.49
C TRP A 101 3.60 14.32 14.97
N SER A 102 4.49 15.22 15.41
CA SER A 102 4.09 16.57 15.83
C SER A 102 3.45 17.36 14.70
N ARG A 103 3.94 17.19 13.46
CA ARG A 103 3.39 17.80 12.25
C ARG A 103 2.07 17.15 11.85
N LEU A 104 2.01 15.82 11.81
CA LEU A 104 0.77 15.09 11.49
C LEU A 104 -0.38 15.50 12.43
N ARG A 105 -0.07 15.71 13.72
CA ARG A 105 -1.04 16.17 14.72
C ARG A 105 -1.57 17.58 14.52
N GLN A 106 -0.94 18.41 13.68
CA GLN A 106 -1.46 19.74 13.35
C GLN A 106 -2.71 19.62 12.46
N ASN A 107 -2.83 18.55 11.68
CA ASN A 107 -3.99 18.29 10.83
C ASN A 107 -4.92 17.24 11.50
N ARG A 108 -6.06 17.69 12.03
CA ARG A 108 -7.05 16.81 12.69
C ARG A 108 -7.55 15.71 11.77
N LEU A 109 -7.77 16.02 10.49
CA LEU A 109 -8.23 15.04 9.50
C LEU A 109 -7.17 13.97 9.28
N ALA A 110 -5.89 14.35 9.24
CA ALA A 110 -4.79 13.40 9.09
C ALA A 110 -4.71 12.40 10.26
N VAL A 111 -4.90 12.88 11.50
CA VAL A 111 -4.90 12.00 12.69
C VAL A 111 -6.08 11.03 12.70
N VAL A 112 -7.28 11.51 12.35
CA VAL A 112 -8.48 10.66 12.25
C VAL A 112 -8.30 9.60 11.16
N SER A 113 -7.85 10.01 9.98
CA SER A 113 -7.56 9.09 8.88
C SER A 113 -6.49 8.06 9.25
N PHE A 114 -5.39 8.48 9.88
CA PHE A 114 -4.34 7.57 10.34
C PHE A 114 -4.89 6.55 11.37
N GLY A 115 -5.70 7.02 12.34
CA GLY A 115 -6.33 6.15 13.32
C GLY A 115 -7.28 5.13 12.69
N TYR A 116 -8.10 5.56 11.73
CA TYR A 116 -9.00 4.67 11.00
C TYR A 116 -8.22 3.64 10.15
N LEU A 117 -7.18 4.07 9.43
CA LEU A 117 -6.34 3.17 8.63
C LEU A 117 -5.57 2.17 9.51
N LEU A 118 -5.18 2.57 10.72
CA LEU A 118 -4.59 1.63 11.68
C LEU A 118 -5.59 0.54 12.08
N VAL A 119 -6.86 0.91 12.29
CA VAL A 119 -7.93 -0.07 12.54
C VAL A 119 -8.12 -1.01 11.35
N VAL A 120 -8.21 -0.47 10.13
CA VAL A 120 -8.30 -1.27 8.89
C VAL A 120 -7.12 -2.20 8.73
N PHE A 121 -5.90 -1.73 9.02
CA PHE A 121 -4.68 -2.53 8.96
C PHE A 121 -4.68 -3.68 9.98
N VAL A 122 -4.99 -3.38 11.24
CA VAL A 122 -5.00 -4.38 12.32
C VAL A 122 -6.12 -5.40 12.10
N LEU A 123 -7.34 -4.97 11.78
CA LEU A 123 -8.45 -5.86 11.49
C LEU A 123 -8.24 -6.65 10.20
N GLY A 124 -7.66 -6.04 9.16
CA GLY A 124 -7.33 -6.77 7.92
C GLY A 124 -6.26 -7.84 8.12
N LEU A 125 -5.28 -7.60 9.00
CA LEU A 125 -4.20 -8.55 9.28
C LEU A 125 -4.62 -9.68 10.21
N VAL A 126 -5.32 -9.34 11.31
CA VAL A 126 -5.63 -10.29 12.40
C VAL A 126 -7.06 -10.84 12.28
N GLY A 127 -7.96 -10.08 11.66
CA GLY A 127 -9.38 -10.41 11.58
C GLY A 127 -9.69 -11.78 11.00
N PRO A 128 -9.07 -12.22 9.88
CA PRO A 128 -9.29 -13.57 9.34
C PRO A 128 -8.90 -14.70 10.29
N LEU A 129 -8.05 -14.45 11.29
CA LEU A 129 -7.67 -15.43 12.31
C LEU A 129 -8.64 -15.46 13.49
N VAL A 130 -9.40 -14.38 13.70
CA VAL A 130 -10.26 -14.19 14.87
C VAL A 130 -11.73 -14.38 14.53
N PHE A 131 -12.15 -13.93 13.35
CA PHE A 131 -13.54 -13.95 12.92
C PHE A 131 -13.74 -15.05 11.90
N ASP A 132 -14.54 -16.05 12.26
CA ASP A 132 -14.98 -17.05 11.31
C ASP A 132 -15.89 -16.40 10.27
N SER A 133 -15.52 -16.52 9.00
CA SER A 133 -16.31 -16.04 7.88
C SER A 133 -17.24 -17.12 7.34
N ALA A 134 -17.34 -18.29 7.98
CA ALA A 134 -18.22 -19.38 7.60
C ALA A 134 -19.66 -18.92 7.33
N ALA A 135 -20.20 -19.43 6.23
CA ALA A 135 -21.60 -19.23 5.88
C ALA A 135 -22.48 -20.12 6.75
N ASP A 136 -23.51 -19.54 7.36
CA ASP A 136 -24.59 -20.29 8.01
C ASP A 136 -25.86 -20.19 7.14
N PRO A 137 -26.15 -21.20 6.29
CA PRO A 137 -27.32 -21.17 5.40
C PRO A 137 -28.65 -21.08 6.16
N ALA A 138 -28.67 -21.40 7.46
CA ALA A 138 -29.86 -21.26 8.27
C ALA A 138 -30.16 -19.80 8.64
N ARG A 139 -29.20 -18.87 8.49
CA ARG A 139 -29.32 -17.47 8.94
C ARG A 139 -29.10 -16.47 7.81
N VAL A 140 -29.79 -16.68 6.71
CA VAL A 140 -29.71 -15.82 5.51
C VAL A 140 -30.50 -14.52 5.72
N LEU A 141 -29.90 -13.39 5.30
CA LEU A 141 -30.52 -12.07 5.25
C LEU A 141 -31.10 -11.55 6.59
N GLN A 142 -30.43 -11.84 7.69
CA GLN A 142 -30.80 -11.27 9.00
C GLN A 142 -30.58 -9.75 8.98
N PRO A 143 -31.55 -8.94 9.45
CA PRO A 143 -31.43 -7.49 9.45
C PRO A 143 -30.45 -7.00 10.53
N PRO A 144 -29.82 -5.83 10.35
CA PRO A 144 -28.99 -5.20 11.36
C PRO A 144 -29.81 -4.73 12.57
N VAL A 145 -29.13 -4.56 13.70
CA VAL A 145 -29.75 -4.10 14.96
C VAL A 145 -30.41 -2.73 14.75
N GLY A 146 -31.63 -2.58 15.27
CA GLY A 146 -32.46 -1.38 15.09
C GLY A 146 -33.33 -1.40 13.84
N PHE A 147 -33.10 -2.32 12.91
CA PHE A 147 -33.89 -2.48 11.69
C PHE A 147 -34.68 -3.80 11.71
N GLY A 148 -35.63 -3.91 10.77
CA GLY A 148 -36.40 -5.12 10.58
C GLY A 148 -36.58 -5.43 9.09
N ALA A 149 -36.73 -6.71 8.79
CA ALA A 149 -37.00 -7.21 7.46
C ALA A 149 -38.17 -8.19 7.51
N SER A 150 -38.87 -8.34 6.38
CA SER A 150 -39.98 -9.27 6.26
C SER A 150 -39.53 -10.70 6.57
N GLU A 151 -40.23 -11.40 7.46
CA GLU A 151 -39.92 -12.79 7.83
C GLU A 151 -39.98 -13.75 6.63
N TYR A 152 -40.71 -13.38 5.56
CA TYR A 152 -40.76 -14.15 4.32
C TYR A 152 -39.45 -14.15 3.51
N ILE A 153 -38.55 -13.19 3.76
CA ILE A 153 -37.27 -13.04 3.05
C ILE A 153 -36.09 -13.56 3.90
N VAL A 154 -36.25 -13.56 5.22
CA VAL A 154 -35.22 -13.97 6.19
C VAL A 154 -35.33 -15.46 6.48
N SER A 155 -34.21 -16.19 6.48
CA SER A 155 -34.17 -17.60 6.88
C SER A 155 -33.92 -17.72 8.39
N ASN A 156 -34.76 -18.47 9.10
CA ASN A 156 -34.77 -18.68 10.56
C ASN A 156 -34.39 -17.42 11.35
N CYS A 157 -35.34 -16.48 11.47
CA CYS A 157 -35.13 -15.23 12.19
C CYS A 157 -34.54 -15.46 13.58
N VAL A 158 -33.41 -14.81 13.88
CA VAL A 158 -32.72 -14.93 15.19
C VAL A 158 -33.28 -13.95 16.21
N GLY A 159 -33.73 -12.78 15.76
CA GLY A 159 -34.34 -11.77 16.63
C GLY A 159 -35.85 -12.00 16.85
N PRO A 160 -36.49 -11.14 17.65
CA PRO A 160 -37.92 -11.25 17.89
C PRO A 160 -38.70 -10.96 16.60
N THR A 161 -39.67 -11.81 16.28
CA THR A 161 -40.62 -11.59 15.19
C THR A 161 -41.86 -10.87 15.72
N THR A 162 -42.12 -9.67 15.21
CA THR A 162 -43.27 -8.86 15.61
C THR A 162 -44.00 -8.40 14.36
N GLN A 163 -45.30 -8.74 14.24
CA GLN A 163 -46.14 -8.35 13.09
C GLN A 163 -45.59 -8.81 11.72
N GLY A 164 -44.94 -9.99 11.67
CA GLY A 164 -44.36 -10.52 10.43
C GLY A 164 -43.05 -9.87 10.00
N LEU A 165 -42.45 -9.00 10.84
CA LEU A 165 -41.09 -8.51 10.66
C LEU A 165 -40.14 -9.22 11.63
N CYS A 166 -39.08 -9.78 11.05
CA CYS A 166 -37.88 -10.19 11.77
C CYS A 166 -37.09 -8.95 12.20
N ARG A 167 -36.77 -8.80 13.49
CA ARG A 167 -35.95 -7.70 14.02
C ARG A 167 -34.48 -8.10 14.13
N GLY A 168 -33.57 -7.15 13.97
CA GLY A 168 -32.13 -7.40 14.12
C GLY A 168 -31.76 -7.81 15.55
N SER A 169 -30.72 -8.64 15.68
CA SER A 169 -30.25 -9.19 16.95
C SER A 169 -28.78 -8.86 17.20
N LEU A 170 -28.36 -8.81 18.47
CA LEU A 170 -26.96 -8.56 18.83
C LEU A 170 -26.00 -9.67 18.38
N ARG A 171 -26.52 -10.85 18.00
CA ARG A 171 -25.70 -11.94 17.45
C ARG A 171 -25.14 -11.59 16.07
N HIS A 172 -25.87 -10.80 15.29
CA HIS A 172 -25.47 -10.31 13.98
C HIS A 172 -25.72 -8.79 13.92
N PRO A 173 -24.86 -7.97 14.55
CA PRO A 173 -25.13 -6.56 14.77
C PRO A 173 -25.29 -5.77 13.47
N LEU A 174 -24.53 -6.14 12.44
CA LEU A 174 -24.60 -5.58 11.09
C LEU A 174 -25.50 -6.39 10.13
N GLY A 175 -26.17 -7.42 10.64
CA GLY A 175 -26.97 -8.35 9.86
C GLY A 175 -26.13 -9.43 9.17
N THR A 176 -26.78 -10.20 8.30
CA THR A 176 -26.12 -11.23 7.47
C THR A 176 -26.39 -11.02 5.99
N GLY A 177 -25.50 -11.55 5.16
CA GLY A 177 -25.60 -11.50 3.71
C GLY A 177 -26.52 -12.58 3.10
N PRO A 178 -26.58 -12.64 1.75
CA PRO A 178 -27.44 -13.58 1.00
C PRO A 178 -27.07 -15.06 1.20
N TYR A 179 -25.86 -15.34 1.65
CA TYR A 179 -25.38 -16.68 1.95
C TYR A 179 -25.28 -16.96 3.46
N GLY A 180 -25.83 -16.07 4.30
CA GLY A 180 -25.83 -16.23 5.75
C GLY A 180 -24.48 -16.01 6.43
N ARG A 181 -23.52 -15.36 5.74
CA ARG A 181 -22.29 -14.86 6.35
C ARG A 181 -22.57 -13.58 7.12
N ASP A 182 -21.93 -13.40 8.27
CA ASP A 182 -22.04 -12.17 9.06
C ASP A 182 -21.47 -10.98 8.28
N MET A 183 -22.21 -9.87 8.24
CA MET A 183 -21.76 -8.66 7.58
C MET A 183 -20.50 -8.07 8.21
N PHE A 184 -20.31 -8.23 9.53
CA PHE A 184 -19.09 -7.80 10.19
C PHE A 184 -17.86 -8.57 9.68
N SER A 185 -17.96 -9.90 9.59
CA SER A 185 -16.90 -10.73 9.02
C SER A 185 -16.61 -10.35 7.57
N LEU A 186 -17.64 -10.09 6.75
CA LEU A 186 -17.47 -9.64 5.36
C LEU A 186 -16.79 -8.26 5.25
N VAL A 187 -17.09 -7.34 6.16
CA VAL A 187 -16.41 -6.04 6.22
C VAL A 187 -14.93 -6.23 6.53
N VAL A 188 -14.60 -7.08 7.50
CA VAL A 188 -13.21 -7.38 7.90
C VAL A 188 -12.44 -8.08 6.78
N GLU A 189 -13.06 -9.01 6.06
CA GLU A 189 -12.42 -9.65 4.90
C GLU A 189 -12.17 -8.63 3.77
N GLY A 190 -13.08 -7.69 3.54
CA GLY A 190 -12.84 -6.58 2.62
C GLY A 190 -11.71 -5.66 3.07
N MET A 191 -11.53 -5.42 4.38
CA MET A 191 -10.36 -4.70 4.92
C MET A 191 -9.06 -5.44 4.60
N ARG A 192 -9.03 -6.77 4.75
CA ARG A 192 -7.88 -7.60 4.37
C ARG A 192 -7.54 -7.40 2.90
N VAL A 193 -8.53 -7.47 2.01
CA VAL A 193 -8.30 -7.27 0.56
C VAL A 193 -7.71 -5.90 0.28
N ALA A 194 -8.25 -4.83 0.87
CA ALA A 194 -7.72 -3.47 0.69
C ALA A 194 -6.27 -3.32 1.18
N VAL A 195 -5.93 -3.93 2.33
CA VAL A 195 -4.56 -3.93 2.87
C VAL A 195 -3.61 -4.73 1.98
N VAL A 196 -4.02 -5.92 1.54
CA VAL A 196 -3.24 -6.76 0.61
C VAL A 196 -2.93 -5.99 -0.68
N ILE A 197 -3.93 -5.31 -1.25
CA ILE A 197 -3.73 -4.46 -2.43
C ILE A 197 -2.64 -3.43 -2.16
N GLY A 198 -2.79 -2.60 -1.13
CA GLY A 198 -1.84 -1.51 -0.86
C GLY A 198 -0.40 -1.98 -0.66
N PHE A 199 -0.18 -3.09 0.06
CA PHE A 199 1.16 -3.59 0.34
C PHE A 199 1.78 -4.34 -0.84
N VAL A 200 1.02 -5.27 -1.46
CA VAL A 200 1.55 -6.10 -2.54
C VAL A 200 1.78 -5.28 -3.81
N THR A 201 0.88 -4.37 -4.18
CA THR A 201 1.12 -3.54 -5.38
C THR A 201 2.29 -2.60 -5.18
N SER A 202 2.48 -2.05 -3.97
CA SER A 202 3.63 -1.20 -3.64
C SER A 202 4.95 -1.95 -3.76
N MET A 203 4.98 -3.26 -3.49
CA MET A 203 6.17 -4.10 -3.66
C MET A 203 6.64 -4.16 -5.12
N PHE A 204 5.74 -4.06 -6.09
CA PHE A 204 6.10 -3.98 -7.51
C PHE A 204 6.38 -2.54 -7.93
N VAL A 205 5.49 -1.62 -7.53
CA VAL A 205 5.54 -0.22 -7.99
C VAL A 205 6.79 0.49 -7.53
N VAL A 206 7.12 0.42 -6.23
CA VAL A 206 8.21 1.20 -5.63
C VAL A 206 9.57 0.85 -6.23
N PRO A 207 9.99 -0.43 -6.33
CA PRO A 207 11.29 -0.78 -6.90
C PRO A 207 11.40 -0.40 -8.37
N ILE A 208 10.38 -0.74 -9.18
CA ILE A 208 10.41 -0.46 -10.62
C ILE A 208 10.45 1.05 -10.86
N ALA A 209 9.57 1.80 -10.19
CA ALA A 209 9.51 3.25 -10.32
C ALA A 209 10.81 3.94 -9.88
N THR A 210 11.43 3.48 -8.79
CA THR A 210 12.68 4.04 -8.30
C THR A 210 13.82 3.77 -9.28
N VAL A 211 13.99 2.52 -9.74
CA VAL A 211 15.05 2.16 -10.69
C VAL A 211 14.91 2.93 -11.99
N VAL A 212 13.71 2.97 -12.56
CA VAL A 212 13.41 3.67 -13.82
C VAL A 212 13.53 5.19 -13.66
N GLY A 213 12.90 5.77 -12.64
CA GLY A 213 12.91 7.22 -12.42
C GLY A 213 14.30 7.77 -12.13
N VAL A 214 15.06 7.10 -11.25
CA VAL A 214 16.43 7.52 -10.91
C VAL A 214 17.38 7.35 -12.09
N SER A 215 17.29 6.25 -12.83
CA SER A 215 18.14 6.05 -14.01
C SER A 215 17.84 7.08 -15.10
N ALA A 216 16.57 7.34 -15.40
CA ALA A 216 16.16 8.35 -16.37
C ALA A 216 16.61 9.77 -15.94
N GLY A 217 16.32 10.18 -14.70
CA GLY A 217 16.66 11.53 -14.23
C GLY A 217 18.17 11.76 -14.06
N TYR A 218 18.91 10.77 -13.55
CA TYR A 218 20.32 10.96 -13.26
C TYR A 218 21.21 10.82 -14.50
N LEU A 219 20.97 9.81 -15.35
CA LEU A 219 21.79 9.59 -16.54
C LEU A 219 21.43 10.58 -17.65
N GLY A 220 20.14 10.91 -17.81
CA GLY A 220 19.66 11.81 -18.85
C GLY A 220 19.85 11.26 -20.28
N GLY A 221 19.68 12.12 -21.28
CA GLY A 221 19.96 11.82 -22.69
C GLY A 221 19.11 10.68 -23.25
N TRP A 222 19.79 9.69 -23.85
CA TRP A 222 19.12 8.53 -24.48
C TRP A 222 18.43 7.60 -23.48
N VAL A 223 18.99 7.39 -22.28
CA VAL A 223 18.37 6.54 -21.25
C VAL A 223 17.03 7.14 -20.86
N ASP A 224 17.04 8.44 -20.56
CA ASP A 224 15.83 9.18 -20.25
C ASP A 224 14.78 9.07 -21.37
N THR A 225 15.18 9.39 -22.59
CA THR A 225 14.29 9.39 -23.76
C THR A 225 13.68 8.02 -24.01
N LEU A 226 14.47 6.94 -23.98
CA LEU A 226 13.98 5.58 -24.22
C LEU A 226 13.04 5.11 -23.10
N THR A 227 13.43 5.34 -21.85
CA THR A 227 12.65 4.87 -20.71
C THR A 227 11.34 5.65 -20.56
N MET A 228 11.36 6.98 -20.74
CA MET A 228 10.12 7.77 -20.72
C MET A 228 9.23 7.47 -21.92
N ARG A 229 9.80 7.22 -23.12
CA ARG A 229 9.00 6.75 -24.26
C ARG A 229 8.31 5.42 -23.99
N TYR A 230 9.00 4.48 -23.36
CA TYR A 230 8.38 3.22 -22.96
C TYR A 230 7.21 3.46 -21.98
N VAL A 231 7.41 4.32 -20.98
CA VAL A 231 6.35 4.67 -20.02
C VAL A 231 5.14 5.30 -20.73
N ASP A 232 5.37 6.21 -21.68
CA ASP A 232 4.29 6.87 -22.43
C ASP A 232 3.50 5.87 -23.30
N ILE A 233 4.20 4.94 -23.98
CA ILE A 233 3.58 3.86 -24.76
C ILE A 233 2.77 2.95 -23.84
N GLN A 234 3.34 2.53 -22.71
CA GLN A 234 2.66 1.67 -21.74
C GLN A 234 1.38 2.33 -21.20
N GLN A 235 1.44 3.60 -20.82
CA GLN A 235 0.31 4.34 -20.23
C GLN A 235 -0.81 4.66 -21.23
N THR A 236 -0.54 4.52 -22.53
CA THR A 236 -1.58 4.65 -23.56
C THR A 236 -2.58 3.49 -23.48
N LEU A 237 -2.18 2.32 -22.96
CA LEU A 237 -3.05 1.18 -22.74
C LEU A 237 -3.57 1.17 -21.29
N PRO A 238 -4.90 1.26 -21.07
CA PRO A 238 -5.46 1.16 -19.73
C PRO A 238 -5.20 -0.21 -19.11
N ALA A 239 -4.65 -0.24 -17.88
CA ALA A 239 -4.34 -1.49 -17.18
C ALA A 239 -5.57 -2.40 -17.02
N PHE A 240 -6.77 -1.81 -16.89
CA PHE A 240 -8.03 -2.56 -16.87
C PHE A 240 -8.26 -3.37 -18.16
N VAL A 241 -7.95 -2.81 -19.34
CA VAL A 241 -8.10 -3.54 -20.61
C VAL A 241 -7.15 -4.73 -20.67
N VAL A 242 -5.90 -4.54 -20.21
CA VAL A 242 -4.92 -5.64 -20.12
C VAL A 242 -5.42 -6.71 -19.15
N TYR A 243 -5.99 -6.32 -18.00
CA TYR A 243 -6.57 -7.24 -17.04
C TYR A 243 -7.72 -8.06 -17.64
N LEU A 244 -8.63 -7.44 -18.40
CA LEU A 244 -9.74 -8.16 -19.07
C LEU A 244 -9.26 -9.23 -20.04
N ILE A 245 -8.18 -8.95 -20.80
CA ILE A 245 -7.58 -9.93 -21.69
C ILE A 245 -6.90 -11.03 -20.86
N ALA A 246 -6.19 -10.64 -19.79
CA ALA A 246 -5.47 -11.58 -18.95
C ALA A 246 -6.38 -12.58 -18.23
N ILE A 247 -7.55 -12.16 -17.73
CA ILE A 247 -8.49 -13.08 -17.08
C ILE A 247 -9.05 -14.14 -18.03
N TYR A 248 -9.14 -13.84 -19.33
CA TYR A 248 -9.56 -14.83 -20.33
C TYR A 248 -8.49 -15.92 -20.53
N VAL A 249 -7.21 -15.56 -20.40
CA VAL A 249 -6.07 -16.47 -20.63
C VAL A 249 -5.67 -17.23 -19.37
N PHE A 250 -5.58 -16.53 -18.23
CA PHE A 250 -5.01 -17.06 -16.98
C PHE A 250 -6.07 -17.36 -15.90
N GLY A 251 -7.33 -17.03 -16.16
CA GLY A 251 -8.41 -17.13 -15.17
C GLY A 251 -8.47 -15.94 -14.21
N ARG A 252 -9.52 -15.90 -13.40
CA ARG A 252 -9.78 -14.83 -12.43
C ARG A 252 -9.07 -15.13 -11.12
N SER A 253 -8.25 -14.21 -10.63
CA SER A 253 -7.63 -14.32 -9.31
C SER A 253 -7.18 -12.95 -8.80
N LEU A 254 -7.16 -12.80 -7.47
CA LEU A 254 -6.57 -11.61 -6.84
C LEU A 254 -5.09 -11.46 -7.21
N PHE A 255 -4.35 -12.57 -7.34
CA PHE A 255 -2.95 -12.55 -7.78
C PHE A 255 -2.80 -11.87 -9.14
N LEU A 256 -3.64 -12.24 -10.13
CA LEU A 256 -3.57 -11.64 -11.46
C LEU A 256 -3.89 -10.14 -11.43
N PHE A 257 -4.86 -9.73 -10.61
CA PHE A 257 -5.14 -8.30 -10.38
C PHE A 257 -3.89 -7.59 -9.84
N LEU A 258 -3.29 -8.10 -8.76
CA LEU A 258 -2.11 -7.49 -8.14
C LEU A 258 -0.92 -7.42 -9.11
N LEU A 259 -0.74 -8.46 -9.93
CA LEU A 259 0.33 -8.53 -10.93
C LEU A 259 0.13 -7.48 -12.03
N VAL A 260 -1.05 -7.44 -12.67
CA VAL A 260 -1.32 -6.52 -13.78
C VAL A 260 -1.25 -5.07 -13.30
N PHE A 261 -1.91 -4.73 -12.20
CA PHE A 261 -1.94 -3.36 -11.70
C PHE A 261 -0.63 -2.95 -11.03
N GLY A 262 0.11 -3.87 -10.42
CA GLY A 262 1.45 -3.61 -9.89
C GLY A 262 2.50 -3.39 -10.99
N LEU A 263 2.50 -4.21 -12.04
CA LEU A 263 3.45 -4.12 -13.15
C LEU A 263 3.12 -3.03 -14.17
N LEU A 264 1.90 -2.51 -14.19
CA LEU A 264 1.53 -1.38 -15.06
C LEU A 264 1.36 -0.06 -14.29
N GLY A 265 1.27 -0.11 -12.97
CA GLY A 265 1.01 1.07 -12.13
C GLY A 265 2.22 1.99 -11.88
N TRP A 266 3.44 1.55 -12.18
CA TRP A 266 4.66 2.25 -11.74
C TRP A 266 5.07 3.47 -12.57
N GLY A 267 4.60 3.60 -13.81
CA GLY A 267 5.08 4.64 -14.73
C GLY A 267 4.83 6.07 -14.23
N GLY A 268 3.69 6.30 -13.56
CA GLY A 268 3.36 7.62 -13.00
C GLY A 268 4.31 8.00 -11.87
N VAL A 269 4.57 7.07 -10.95
CA VAL A 269 5.54 7.23 -9.86
C VAL A 269 6.95 7.46 -10.43
N ALA A 270 7.36 6.71 -11.45
CA ALA A 270 8.67 6.87 -12.07
C ALA A 270 8.88 8.28 -12.66
N ARG A 271 7.84 8.87 -13.24
CA ARG A 271 7.88 10.24 -13.78
C ARG A 271 8.10 11.28 -12.69
N VAL A 272 7.44 11.13 -11.55
CA VAL A 272 7.60 12.00 -10.38
C VAL A 272 9.01 11.87 -9.78
N VAL A 273 9.50 10.63 -9.65
CA VAL A 273 10.88 10.39 -9.20
C VAL A 273 11.89 10.99 -10.16
N ARG A 274 11.68 10.84 -11.46
CA ARG A 274 12.54 11.45 -12.49
C ARG A 274 12.61 12.96 -12.35
N SER A 275 11.47 13.66 -12.18
CA SER A 275 11.48 15.12 -12.03
C SER A 275 12.27 15.57 -10.81
N GLU A 276 12.12 14.86 -9.69
CA GLU A 276 12.88 15.14 -8.47
C GLU A 276 14.39 14.92 -8.68
N VAL A 277 14.76 13.81 -9.32
CA VAL A 277 16.16 13.49 -9.59
C VAL A 277 16.81 14.51 -10.51
N LEU A 278 16.08 15.05 -11.49
CA LEU A 278 16.58 16.11 -12.37
C LEU A 278 16.95 17.36 -11.56
N SER A 279 16.10 17.76 -10.60
CA SER A 279 16.39 18.87 -9.70
C SER A 279 17.57 18.57 -8.77
N LEU A 280 17.55 17.41 -8.09
CA LEU A 280 18.64 17.00 -7.19
C LEU A 280 19.99 16.88 -7.90
N ARG A 281 20.01 16.55 -9.19
CA ARG A 281 21.25 16.43 -9.97
C ARG A 281 22.00 17.77 -10.10
N GLU A 282 21.28 18.88 -9.98
CA GLU A 282 21.79 20.26 -10.10
C GLU A 282 22.09 20.89 -8.74
N GLU A 283 21.71 20.25 -7.62
CA GLU A 283 21.98 20.74 -6.28
C GLU A 283 23.49 20.89 -5.98
N PRO A 284 23.93 21.92 -5.21
CA PRO A 284 25.34 22.21 -4.98
C PRO A 284 26.14 21.05 -4.40
N PHE A 285 25.53 20.24 -3.53
CA PHE A 285 26.21 19.08 -2.93
C PHE A 285 26.46 17.96 -3.95
N VAL A 286 25.55 17.74 -4.91
CA VAL A 286 25.74 16.76 -5.99
C VAL A 286 26.77 17.26 -7.00
N VAL A 287 26.73 18.55 -7.34
CA VAL A 287 27.72 19.18 -8.21
C VAL A 287 29.11 19.10 -7.57
N ALA A 288 29.24 19.43 -6.29
CA ALA A 288 30.50 19.34 -5.56
C ALA A 288 31.05 17.90 -5.53
N ALA A 289 30.20 16.90 -5.23
CA ALA A 289 30.61 15.49 -5.25
C ALA A 289 31.08 15.04 -6.65
N ARG A 290 30.40 15.49 -7.71
CA ARG A 290 30.79 15.20 -9.09
C ARG A 290 32.13 15.84 -9.46
N SER A 291 32.33 17.11 -9.09
CA SER A 291 33.57 17.85 -9.31
C SER A 291 34.75 17.25 -8.53
N ALA A 292 34.48 16.65 -7.37
CA ALA A 292 35.46 15.89 -6.59
C ALA A 292 35.78 14.49 -7.16
N GLY A 293 35.21 14.11 -8.32
CA GLY A 293 35.49 12.84 -8.98
C GLY A 293 34.80 11.62 -8.33
N VAL A 294 33.80 11.82 -7.49
CA VAL A 294 33.05 10.71 -6.88
C VAL A 294 32.35 9.89 -7.97
N LYS A 295 32.51 8.56 -7.90
CA LYS A 295 31.87 7.63 -8.86
C LYS A 295 30.35 7.86 -8.90
N ARG A 296 29.77 7.85 -10.10
CA ARG A 296 28.33 8.03 -10.36
C ARG A 296 27.43 7.18 -9.47
N TRP A 297 27.75 5.89 -9.33
CA TRP A 297 26.99 4.97 -8.47
C TRP A 297 27.02 5.38 -6.99
N ASN A 298 28.14 5.91 -6.50
CA ASN A 298 28.26 6.37 -5.13
C ASN A 298 27.44 7.65 -4.89
N ILE A 299 27.37 8.53 -5.89
CA ILE A 299 26.49 9.71 -5.86
C ILE A 299 25.03 9.25 -5.79
N VAL A 300 24.62 8.36 -6.69
CA VAL A 300 23.23 7.86 -6.71
C VAL A 300 22.86 7.20 -5.38
N ARG A 301 23.70 6.28 -4.88
CA ARG A 301 23.41 5.52 -3.66
C ARG A 301 23.40 6.34 -2.39
N HIS A 302 24.33 7.29 -2.23
CA HIS A 302 24.51 8.01 -0.97
C HIS A 302 23.91 9.42 -0.98
N HIS A 303 23.66 9.99 -2.14
CA HIS A 303 23.14 11.36 -2.27
C HIS A 303 21.75 11.37 -2.90
N ILE A 304 21.45 10.58 -3.94
CA ILE A 304 20.15 10.70 -4.64
C ILE A 304 19.08 9.80 -4.01
N LEU A 305 19.33 8.49 -3.90
CA LEU A 305 18.38 7.52 -3.36
C LEU A 305 17.83 7.89 -1.98
N PRO A 306 18.65 8.40 -1.04
CA PRO A 306 18.14 8.79 0.28
C PRO A 306 17.20 9.99 0.25
N HIS A 307 17.31 10.90 -0.73
CA HIS A 307 16.42 12.05 -0.86
C HIS A 307 15.11 11.65 -1.56
N VAL A 308 15.18 10.91 -2.66
CA VAL A 308 13.98 10.55 -3.44
C VAL A 308 13.10 9.51 -2.76
N ARG A 309 13.58 8.81 -1.72
CA ARG A 309 12.79 7.80 -1.00
C ARG A 309 11.46 8.36 -0.49
N GLU A 310 11.45 9.62 -0.04
CA GLU A 310 10.28 10.29 0.54
C GLU A 310 9.26 10.57 -0.56
N THR A 311 9.72 11.12 -1.69
CA THR A 311 8.94 11.31 -2.91
C THR A 311 8.32 9.99 -3.41
N VAL A 312 9.09 8.90 -3.43
CA VAL A 312 8.62 7.57 -3.87
C VAL A 312 7.50 7.07 -2.97
N VAL A 313 7.66 7.15 -1.65
CA VAL A 313 6.67 6.67 -0.67
C VAL A 313 5.36 7.46 -0.80
N VAL A 314 5.43 8.78 -0.92
CA VAL A 314 4.24 9.65 -1.09
C VAL A 314 3.52 9.30 -2.40
N ALA A 315 4.27 9.25 -3.52
CA ALA A 315 3.71 8.98 -4.83
C ALA A 315 3.06 7.58 -4.89
N ALA A 316 3.68 6.56 -4.29
CA ALA A 316 3.11 5.21 -4.22
C ALA A 316 1.85 5.17 -3.34
N THR A 317 1.88 5.82 -2.17
CA THR A 317 0.74 5.82 -1.23
C THR A 317 -0.52 6.42 -1.87
N ARG A 318 -0.37 7.48 -2.66
CA ARG A 318 -1.49 8.14 -3.37
C ARG A 318 -2.15 7.27 -4.43
N GLN A 319 -1.50 6.22 -4.90
CA GLN A 319 -2.05 5.30 -5.88
C GLN A 319 -3.01 4.28 -5.25
N ILE A 320 -2.76 3.91 -3.99
CA ILE A 320 -3.50 2.86 -3.28
C ILE A 320 -5.03 3.11 -3.26
N PRO A 321 -5.56 4.31 -2.93
CA PRO A 321 -7.01 4.51 -2.91
C PRO A 321 -7.67 4.20 -4.27
N LEU A 322 -7.03 4.58 -5.38
CA LEU A 322 -7.54 4.28 -6.72
C LEU A 322 -7.50 2.78 -7.00
N LEU A 323 -6.44 2.07 -6.61
CA LEU A 323 -6.34 0.62 -6.80
C LEU A 323 -7.42 -0.15 -6.03
N VAL A 324 -7.73 0.29 -4.80
CA VAL A 324 -8.83 -0.28 -4.01
C VAL A 324 -10.18 -0.04 -4.69
N LEU A 325 -10.41 1.16 -5.24
CA LEU A 325 -11.64 1.45 -6.00
C LEU A 325 -11.74 0.59 -7.28
N VAL A 326 -10.62 0.42 -8.00
CA VAL A 326 -10.60 -0.40 -9.22
C VAL A 326 -10.85 -1.87 -8.89
N GLU A 327 -10.26 -2.41 -7.83
CA GLU A 327 -10.59 -3.77 -7.38
C GLU A 327 -12.07 -3.89 -7.03
N ALA A 328 -12.61 -2.94 -6.26
CA ALA A 328 -14.01 -2.96 -5.89
C ALA A 328 -14.93 -2.91 -7.13
N ALA A 329 -14.58 -2.11 -8.14
CA ALA A 329 -15.33 -2.03 -9.39
C ALA A 329 -15.26 -3.34 -10.20
N ILE A 330 -14.07 -3.95 -10.31
CA ILE A 330 -13.87 -5.23 -11.01
C ILE A 330 -14.64 -6.36 -10.31
N SER A 331 -14.52 -6.44 -8.99
CA SER A 331 -15.22 -7.42 -8.17
C SER A 331 -16.74 -7.19 -8.23
N PHE A 332 -17.20 -5.94 -8.24
CA PHE A 332 -18.62 -5.62 -8.44
C PHE A 332 -19.15 -6.14 -9.79
N MET A 333 -18.34 -6.05 -10.85
CA MET A 333 -18.66 -6.58 -12.17
C MET A 333 -18.54 -8.11 -12.28
N ASN A 334 -18.24 -8.82 -11.18
CA ASN A 334 -17.95 -10.26 -11.16
C ASN A 334 -16.80 -10.67 -12.08
N LEU A 335 -15.82 -9.76 -12.27
CA LEU A 335 -14.64 -9.98 -13.11
C LEU A 335 -13.40 -10.40 -12.29
N ASN A 336 -13.57 -10.54 -10.97
CA ASN A 336 -12.58 -11.12 -10.08
C ASN A 336 -12.99 -12.55 -9.67
N ASP A 337 -12.16 -13.21 -8.86
CA ASP A 337 -12.49 -14.49 -8.24
C ASP A 337 -13.73 -14.33 -7.33
N MET A 338 -14.77 -15.12 -7.58
CA MET A 338 -16.03 -15.08 -6.81
C MET A 338 -15.88 -15.62 -5.37
N THR A 339 -14.80 -16.34 -5.10
CA THR A 339 -14.48 -16.80 -3.74
C THR A 339 -13.87 -15.70 -2.87
N LEU A 340 -13.40 -14.61 -3.50
CA LEU A 340 -12.84 -13.47 -2.79
C LEU A 340 -13.95 -12.69 -2.06
N LEU A 341 -13.83 -12.61 -0.73
CA LEU A 341 -14.76 -11.85 0.11
C LEU A 341 -14.39 -10.36 0.17
N SER A 342 -14.31 -9.70 -1.00
CA SER A 342 -14.03 -8.26 -1.08
C SER A 342 -15.27 -7.40 -0.90
N TRP A 343 -15.07 -6.10 -0.64
CA TRP A 343 -16.20 -5.16 -0.57
C TRP A 343 -16.95 -5.07 -1.91
N GLY A 344 -16.25 -5.06 -3.04
CA GLY A 344 -16.89 -5.03 -4.37
C GLY A 344 -17.82 -6.21 -4.62
N GLU A 345 -17.37 -7.43 -4.30
CA GLU A 345 -18.18 -8.65 -4.42
C GLU A 345 -19.40 -8.61 -3.48
N THR A 346 -19.19 -8.14 -2.24
CA THR A 346 -20.27 -8.03 -1.26
C THR A 346 -21.34 -7.04 -1.72
N ILE A 347 -20.92 -5.91 -2.32
CA ILE A 347 -21.82 -4.93 -2.92
C ILE A 347 -22.59 -5.54 -4.08
N ALA A 348 -21.92 -6.26 -4.99
CA ALA A 348 -22.59 -6.94 -6.12
C ALA A 348 -23.69 -7.89 -5.64
N ARG A 349 -23.39 -8.74 -4.66
CA ARG A 349 -24.37 -9.66 -4.05
C ARG A 349 -25.57 -8.93 -3.45
N GLY A 350 -25.35 -7.80 -2.80
CA GLY A 350 -26.42 -6.96 -2.26
C GLY A 350 -27.32 -6.34 -3.33
N THR A 351 -26.77 -6.05 -4.52
CA THR A 351 -27.53 -5.44 -5.63
C THR A 351 -28.34 -6.44 -6.45
N GLN A 352 -27.98 -7.73 -6.44
CA GLN A 352 -28.67 -8.78 -7.22
C GLN A 352 -30.00 -9.24 -6.58
N GLY A 353 -30.22 -8.97 -5.29
CA GLY A 353 -31.42 -9.36 -4.55
C GLY A 353 -32.57 -8.36 -4.67
N THR A 354 -33.16 -7.98 -3.53
CA THR A 354 -34.14 -6.88 -3.44
C THR A 354 -33.51 -5.73 -2.64
N PRO A 355 -32.76 -4.81 -3.29
CA PRO A 355 -31.93 -3.83 -2.59
C PRO A 355 -32.69 -2.92 -1.63
N THR A 356 -33.98 -2.68 -1.89
CA THR A 356 -34.86 -1.90 -1.02
C THR A 356 -35.16 -2.60 0.30
N VAL A 357 -35.14 -3.94 0.33
CA VAL A 357 -35.42 -4.75 1.52
C VAL A 357 -34.12 -5.14 2.22
N THR A 358 -33.08 -5.52 1.47
CA THR A 358 -31.79 -6.00 2.01
C THR A 358 -30.67 -4.98 1.83
N TRP A 359 -30.98 -3.70 2.06
CA TRP A 359 -30.11 -2.55 1.79
C TRP A 359 -28.75 -2.64 2.50
N TRP A 360 -28.69 -3.29 3.67
CA TRP A 360 -27.48 -3.38 4.49
C TRP A 360 -26.37 -4.18 3.79
N VAL A 361 -26.73 -5.15 2.96
CA VAL A 361 -25.77 -6.00 2.25
C VAL A 361 -24.88 -5.18 1.30
N SER A 362 -25.44 -4.18 0.64
CA SER A 362 -24.67 -3.29 -0.27
C SER A 362 -24.21 -2.01 0.43
N THR A 363 -25.04 -1.40 1.27
CA THR A 363 -24.76 -0.08 1.84
C THR A 363 -23.63 -0.12 2.87
N ILE A 364 -23.60 -1.13 3.73
CA ILE A 364 -22.55 -1.26 4.76
C ILE A 364 -21.14 -1.34 4.12
N PRO A 365 -20.85 -2.26 3.18
CA PRO A 365 -19.54 -2.30 2.55
C PRO A 365 -19.23 -1.04 1.74
N VAL A 366 -20.22 -0.36 1.13
CA VAL A 366 -20.00 0.95 0.48
C VAL A 366 -19.50 2.00 1.49
N VAL A 367 -20.09 2.06 2.68
CA VAL A 367 -19.66 3.00 3.74
C VAL A 367 -18.21 2.71 4.15
N PHE A 368 -17.84 1.45 4.38
CA PHE A 368 -16.46 1.09 4.71
C PHE A 368 -15.47 1.34 3.56
N LEU A 369 -15.86 1.02 2.32
CA LEU A 369 -15.05 1.31 1.13
C LEU A 369 -14.77 2.82 1.01
N THR A 370 -15.81 3.64 1.08
CA THR A 370 -15.71 5.11 0.98
C THR A 370 -14.88 5.71 2.11
N LEU A 371 -15.13 5.33 3.36
CA LEU A 371 -14.31 5.76 4.51
C LEU A 371 -12.84 5.40 4.34
N THR A 372 -12.56 4.19 3.83
CA THR A 372 -11.19 3.72 3.60
C THR A 372 -10.50 4.49 2.49
N VAL A 373 -11.16 4.69 1.36
CA VAL A 373 -10.61 5.45 0.23
C VAL A 373 -10.37 6.90 0.62
N VAL A 374 -11.32 7.55 1.29
CA VAL A 374 -11.16 8.93 1.78
C VAL A 374 -10.01 9.01 2.79
N SER A 375 -9.93 8.08 3.73
CA SER A 375 -8.85 8.05 4.73
C SER A 375 -7.49 7.85 4.07
N LEU A 376 -7.37 6.95 3.09
CA LEU A 376 -6.14 6.74 2.31
C LEU A 376 -5.72 8.02 1.56
N SER A 377 -6.67 8.69 0.90
CA SER A 377 -6.38 9.94 0.17
C SER A 377 -5.92 11.05 1.11
N VAL A 378 -6.67 11.32 2.17
CA VAL A 378 -6.33 12.34 3.18
C VAL A 378 -4.99 12.03 3.84
N PHE A 379 -4.72 10.77 4.16
CA PHE A 379 -3.45 10.36 4.74
C PHE A 379 -2.29 10.53 3.74
N GLY A 380 -2.48 10.17 2.47
CA GLY A 380 -1.47 10.34 1.43
C GLY A 380 -1.09 11.81 1.22
N ASP A 381 -2.06 12.72 1.27
CA ASP A 381 -1.81 14.17 1.19
C ASP A 381 -1.09 14.70 2.42
N ALA A 382 -1.56 14.32 3.62
CA ALA A 382 -0.89 14.72 4.86
C ALA A 382 0.53 14.15 4.97
N LEU A 383 0.79 12.97 4.40
CA LEU A 383 2.13 12.39 4.35
C LEU A 383 3.06 13.23 3.48
N GLN A 384 2.57 13.78 2.36
CA GLN A 384 3.35 14.72 1.56
C GLN A 384 3.74 15.95 2.39
N ASP A 385 2.77 16.60 3.03
CA ASP A 385 3.01 17.82 3.81
C ASP A 385 4.04 17.62 4.94
N VAL A 386 4.06 16.42 5.52
CA VAL A 386 4.99 16.08 6.62
C VAL A 386 6.42 15.85 6.13
N LEU A 387 6.58 15.29 4.93
CA LEU A 387 7.88 14.94 4.35
C LEU A 387 8.52 16.10 3.55
N ASP A 388 7.73 16.96 2.92
CA ASP A 388 8.23 18.12 2.16
C ASP A 388 8.70 19.29 3.08
N ALA A 389 8.38 19.23 4.38
CA ALA A 389 8.70 20.25 5.39
C ALA A 389 9.99 19.98 6.17
#